data_AF-A0A7S3DK11-F1
#
_entry.id   AF-A0A7S3DK11-F1
#
_cell.length_a   1.000
_cell.length_b   1.000
_cell.length_c   1.000
_cell.angle_alpha   90.00
_cell.angle_beta   90.00
_cell.angle_gamma   90.00
#
_symmetry.space_group_name_H-M   'P 1'
#
loop_
_entity.id
_entity.type
_entity.pdbx_description
1 polymer ?
#
loop_
_entity_poly.entity_id
_entity_poly.type
_entity_poly.pdbx_seq_one_letter_code
_entity_poly.pdbx_strand_id
1 'polypeptide(L)'
;MDRMAAMRGKGLAAFGVKKLCLLCEAQDESADRLLSIVPYESTIKKLRQIGQCTCPRHKVDVLRSSMHSVSTELQQYWQDNWTRHTAEELGSTSPFHVVKKEPEADDLLVGADDLLPVLCYTFVQAFADGMSDVCLPAEVAFLEVFTNEEQLLGDAGYCLATLSTIVNALNTSFI
;
A
#
# COMPACT_ATOMS: atom_id res chain seq x y z
N MET A 1 17.17 9.05 -2.76
CA MET A 1 17.62 7.73 -2.23
C MET A 1 17.79 7.71 -0.71
N ASP A 2 18.26 8.80 -0.07
CA ASP A 2 18.47 8.84 1.39
C ASP A 2 17.21 8.56 2.24
N ARG A 3 16.02 8.97 1.76
CA ARG A 3 14.77 8.81 2.50
C ARG A 3 14.23 7.37 2.50
N MET A 4 14.37 6.62 1.41
CA MET A 4 13.98 5.20 1.38
C MET A 4 14.83 4.38 2.37
N ALA A 5 16.14 4.68 2.43
CA ALA A 5 17.02 4.09 3.44
C ALA A 5 16.62 4.50 4.87
N ALA A 6 16.24 5.76 5.10
CA ALA A 6 15.76 6.24 6.40
C ALA A 6 14.40 5.65 6.83
N MET A 7 13.55 5.31 5.85
CA MET A 7 12.24 4.67 6.08
C MET A 7 12.32 3.15 6.18
N ARG A 8 13.51 2.56 5.99
CA ARG A 8 13.74 1.13 6.12
C ARG A 8 13.40 0.65 7.54
N GLY A 9 12.68 -0.47 7.63
CA GLY A 9 12.27 -1.05 8.91
C GLY A 9 11.22 -0.22 9.67
N LYS A 10 10.75 0.91 9.11
CA LYS A 10 9.60 1.62 9.66
C LYS A 10 8.33 0.86 9.34
N GLY A 11 7.45 0.72 10.33
CA GLY A 11 6.12 0.16 10.14
C GLY A 11 5.17 1.10 9.39
N LEU A 12 3.99 0.58 9.03
CA LEU A 12 2.92 1.28 8.31
C LEU A 12 2.54 2.65 8.95
N ALA A 13 2.59 2.77 10.28
CA ALA A 13 2.29 4.02 10.98
C ALA A 13 3.18 5.20 10.54
N ALA A 14 4.43 4.95 10.13
CA ALA A 14 5.33 5.98 9.63
C ALA A 14 4.91 6.56 8.26
N PHE A 15 3.99 5.87 7.57
CA PHE A 15 3.41 6.28 6.29
C PHE A 15 2.02 6.92 6.48
N GLY A 16 1.63 7.23 7.72
CA GLY A 16 0.30 7.79 8.02
C GLY A 16 -0.81 6.73 8.08
N VAL A 17 -0.46 5.45 7.92
CA VAL A 17 -1.39 4.32 8.00
C VAL A 17 -1.60 3.95 9.47
N LYS A 18 -2.50 4.67 10.14
CA LYS A 18 -2.85 4.40 11.56
C LYS A 18 -3.88 3.28 11.73
N LYS A 19 -4.69 3.02 10.69
CA LYS A 19 -5.87 2.14 10.75
C LYS A 19 -5.81 0.91 9.86
N LEU A 20 -4.80 0.71 9.01
CA LEU A 20 -4.76 -0.42 8.06
C LEU A 20 -3.69 -1.47 8.42
N CYS A 21 -3.24 -1.48 9.68
CA CYS A 21 -2.37 -2.54 10.15
C CYS A 21 -3.18 -3.83 10.30
N LEU A 22 -3.09 -4.69 9.29
CA LEU A 22 -3.55 -6.10 9.31
C LEU A 22 -3.08 -6.90 10.54
N LEU A 23 -2.14 -6.38 11.35
CA LEU A 23 -1.51 -7.06 12.48
C LEU A 23 -1.67 -6.36 13.84
N CYS A 24 -2.32 -5.18 13.95
CA CYS A 24 -2.22 -4.33 15.16
C CYS A 24 -3.40 -4.35 16.14
N GLU A 25 -4.24 -5.37 16.17
CA GLU A 25 -5.15 -5.59 17.31
C GLU A 25 -4.65 -6.66 18.30
N ALA A 26 -3.36 -6.98 18.29
CA ALA A 26 -2.74 -7.65 19.44
C ALA A 26 -2.32 -6.59 20.48
N GLN A 27 -3.30 -6.07 21.22
CA GLN A 27 -3.04 -5.22 22.39
C GLN A 27 -2.49 -6.00 23.61
N ASP A 28 -2.28 -7.31 23.53
CA ASP A 28 -1.80 -8.11 24.66
C ASP A 28 -0.45 -8.81 24.39
N GLU A 29 0.57 -8.31 25.09
CA GLU A 29 1.71 -9.02 25.72
C GLU A 29 2.52 -10.08 24.93
N SER A 30 2.39 -10.18 23.61
CA SER A 30 3.14 -11.15 22.78
C SER A 30 3.89 -10.50 21.62
N ALA A 31 4.32 -9.25 21.81
CA ALA A 31 5.03 -8.43 20.83
C ALA A 31 6.23 -9.15 20.17
N ASP A 32 6.93 -10.05 20.89
CA ASP A 32 8.10 -10.75 20.36
C ASP A 32 7.80 -11.85 19.31
N ARG A 33 6.57 -12.36 19.22
CA ARG A 33 6.21 -13.39 18.22
C ARG A 33 5.55 -12.83 16.96
N LEU A 34 4.92 -11.66 17.05
CA LEU A 34 4.30 -10.99 15.90
C LEU A 34 5.30 -10.14 15.08
N LEU A 35 6.51 -9.92 15.60
CA LEU A 35 7.62 -9.29 14.89
C LEU A 35 8.13 -10.08 13.66
N SER A 36 7.65 -11.31 13.42
CA SER A 36 8.11 -12.12 12.27
C SER A 36 7.25 -11.97 11.01
N ILE A 37 6.07 -11.35 11.08
CA ILE A 37 5.19 -11.24 9.92
C ILE A 37 5.38 -9.86 9.31
N VAL A 38 5.93 -9.81 8.10
CA VAL A 38 6.02 -8.58 7.32
C VAL A 38 4.65 -8.37 6.64
N PRO A 39 3.89 -7.31 6.95
CA PRO A 39 2.66 -6.99 6.21
C PRO A 39 2.90 -6.94 4.71
N TYR A 40 1.96 -7.45 3.92
CA TYR A 40 2.02 -7.43 2.45
C TYR A 40 3.25 -8.12 1.86
N GLU A 41 3.81 -9.13 2.54
CA GLU A 41 5.04 -9.83 2.10
C GLU A 41 4.95 -10.38 0.66
N SER A 42 3.78 -10.91 0.29
CA SER A 42 3.49 -11.40 -1.06
C SER A 42 3.66 -10.30 -2.12
N THR A 43 3.10 -9.11 -1.84
CA THR A 43 3.21 -7.92 -2.68
C THR A 43 4.65 -7.41 -2.72
N ILE A 44 5.34 -7.35 -1.59
CA ILE A 44 6.74 -6.92 -1.50
C ILE A 44 7.64 -7.81 -2.36
N LYS A 45 7.47 -9.14 -2.28
CA LYS A 45 8.18 -10.11 -3.12
C LYS A 45 7.88 -9.93 -4.61
N LYS A 46 6.62 -9.63 -4.95
CA LYS A 46 6.19 -9.39 -6.33
C LYS A 46 6.80 -8.11 -6.89
N LEU A 47 6.80 -7.02 -6.14
CA LEU A 47 7.36 -5.73 -6.55
C LEU A 47 8.85 -5.83 -6.91
N ARG A 48 9.63 -6.67 -6.20
CA ARG A 48 11.05 -6.91 -6.52
C ARG A 48 11.29 -7.43 -7.94
N GLN A 49 10.27 -8.01 -8.59
CA GLN A 49 10.37 -8.48 -9.97
C GLN A 49 10.47 -7.33 -10.98
N ILE A 50 10.03 -6.10 -10.65
CA ILE A 50 10.11 -4.94 -11.54
C ILE A 50 11.55 -4.75 -12.06
N GLY A 51 12.53 -4.86 -11.16
CA GLY A 51 13.95 -4.74 -11.50
C GLY A 51 14.54 -5.89 -12.29
N GLN A 52 13.87 -7.04 -12.29
CA GLN A 52 14.37 -8.27 -12.91
C GLN A 52 13.85 -8.43 -14.34
N CYS A 53 12.84 -7.65 -14.72
CA CYS A 53 12.21 -7.73 -16.03
C CYS A 53 12.71 -6.63 -16.95
N THR A 54 12.89 -6.92 -18.24
CA THR A 54 13.25 -5.93 -19.27
C THR A 54 12.09 -5.53 -20.16
N CYS A 55 10.95 -6.23 -20.08
CA CYS A 55 9.76 -5.95 -20.88
C CYS A 55 8.85 -4.91 -20.18
N PRO A 56 8.54 -3.76 -20.83
CA PRO A 56 7.67 -2.73 -20.25
C PRO A 56 6.30 -3.27 -19.85
N ARG A 57 5.67 -4.07 -20.71
CA ARG A 57 4.37 -4.70 -20.45
C ARG A 57 4.39 -5.55 -19.17
N HIS A 58 5.43 -6.36 -19.00
CA HIS A 58 5.55 -7.22 -17.82
C HIS A 58 5.73 -6.40 -16.54
N LYS A 59 6.53 -5.32 -16.57
CA LYS A 59 6.66 -4.40 -15.44
C LYS A 59 5.31 -3.76 -15.08
N VAL A 60 4.52 -3.33 -16.06
CA VAL A 60 3.16 -2.82 -15.84
C VAL A 60 2.23 -3.89 -15.26
N ASP A 61 2.32 -5.14 -15.73
CA ASP A 61 1.53 -6.25 -15.19
C ASP A 61 1.89 -6.55 -13.72
N VAL A 62 3.17 -6.49 -13.37
CA VAL A 62 3.64 -6.60 -11.98
C VAL A 62 3.08 -5.47 -11.12
N LEU A 63 3.11 -4.23 -11.60
CA LEU A 63 2.51 -3.07 -10.90
C LEU A 63 1.02 -3.28 -10.68
N ARG A 64 0.27 -3.59 -11.75
CA ARG A 64 -1.19 -3.80 -11.69
C ARG A 64 -1.56 -4.91 -10.71
N SER A 65 -0.87 -6.04 -10.80
CA SER A 65 -1.12 -7.18 -9.90
C SER A 65 -0.76 -6.86 -8.45
N SER A 66 0.27 -6.06 -8.20
CA SER A 66 0.67 -5.63 -6.85
C SER A 66 -0.36 -4.67 -6.25
N MET A 67 -0.81 -3.68 -7.04
CA MET A 67 -1.85 -2.74 -6.62
C MET A 67 -3.16 -3.46 -6.33
N HIS A 68 -3.58 -4.38 -7.18
CA HIS A 68 -4.77 -5.18 -6.96
C HIS A 68 -4.66 -6.06 -5.70
N SER A 69 -3.50 -6.69 -5.45
CA SER A 69 -3.27 -7.45 -4.21
C SER A 69 -3.44 -6.57 -2.97
N VAL A 70 -2.84 -5.37 -2.96
CA VAL A 70 -2.98 -4.44 -1.84
C VAL A 70 -4.42 -3.98 -1.67
N SER A 71 -5.10 -3.58 -2.75
CA SER A 71 -6.50 -3.15 -2.69
C SER A 71 -7.41 -4.26 -2.15
N THR A 72 -7.23 -5.50 -2.59
CA THR A 72 -8.02 -6.65 -2.11
C THR A 72 -7.74 -6.94 -0.64
N GLU A 73 -6.47 -6.93 -0.22
CA GLU A 73 -6.10 -7.12 1.19
C GLU A 73 -6.66 -5.99 2.09
N LEU A 74 -6.66 -4.74 1.60
CA LEU A 74 -7.26 -3.61 2.31
C LEU A 74 -8.78 -3.70 2.38
N GLN A 75 -9.43 -4.08 1.29
CA GLN A 75 -10.88 -4.24 1.26
C GLN A 75 -11.33 -5.35 2.21
N GLN A 76 -10.60 -6.47 2.23
CA GLN A 76 -10.85 -7.55 3.19
C GLN A 76 -10.67 -7.07 4.63
N TYR A 77 -9.60 -6.32 4.91
CA TYR A 77 -9.39 -5.72 6.24
C TYR A 77 -10.56 -4.83 6.66
N TRP A 78 -11.03 -3.95 5.78
CA TRP A 78 -12.17 -3.08 6.07
C TRP A 78 -13.45 -3.87 6.34
N GLN A 79 -13.72 -4.89 5.53
CA GLN A 79 -14.87 -5.78 5.74
C GLN A 79 -14.81 -6.50 7.10
N ASP A 80 -13.64 -7.02 7.47
CA ASP A 80 -13.46 -7.76 8.71
C ASP A 80 -13.53 -6.85 9.96
N ASN A 81 -12.95 -5.65 9.90
CA ASN A 81 -12.85 -4.74 11.04
C ASN A 81 -14.04 -3.79 11.18
N TRP A 82 -14.84 -3.61 10.12
CA TRP A 82 -16.10 -2.88 10.21
C TRP A 82 -17.04 -3.47 11.28
N THR A 83 -17.09 -4.80 11.38
CA THR A 83 -17.93 -5.49 12.38
C THR A 83 -17.49 -5.24 13.82
N ARG A 84 -16.24 -4.80 14.04
CA ARG A 84 -15.67 -4.54 15.37
C ARG A 84 -15.85 -3.10 15.83
N HIS A 85 -15.60 -2.13 14.96
CA HIS A 85 -15.75 -0.71 15.31
C HIS A 85 -17.20 -0.31 15.62
N THR A 86 -18.17 -0.93 14.97
CA THR A 86 -19.59 -0.74 15.31
C THR A 86 -19.95 -1.30 16.70
N ALA A 87 -19.26 -2.34 17.18
CA ALA A 87 -19.53 -2.94 18.49
C ALA A 87 -18.94 -2.15 19.66
N GLU A 88 -17.76 -1.53 19.50
CA GLU A 88 -17.11 -0.73 20.55
C GLU A 88 -17.77 0.65 20.76
N GLU A 89 -18.26 1.31 19.71
CA GLU A 89 -19.00 2.58 19.84
C GLU A 89 -20.37 2.38 20.53
N LEU A 90 -20.92 1.17 20.47
CA LEU A 90 -22.15 0.76 21.17
C LEU A 90 -21.96 0.55 22.69
N GLY A 91 -20.72 0.57 23.19
CA GLY A 91 -20.40 0.52 24.62
C GLY A 91 -20.48 1.88 25.34
N SER A 92 -20.57 3.00 24.60
CA SER A 92 -20.77 4.32 25.18
C SER A 92 -22.26 4.64 25.31
N THR A 93 -22.74 4.60 26.55
CA THR A 93 -24.12 4.82 26.98
C THR A 93 -24.58 6.26 26.75
N SER A 94 -25.07 6.58 25.55
CA SER A 94 -25.92 7.75 25.31
C SER A 94 -27.28 7.31 24.77
N PRO A 95 -28.41 7.61 25.45
CA PRO A 95 -29.73 7.06 25.11
C PRO A 95 -30.44 7.79 23.96
N PHE A 96 -29.77 8.67 23.22
CA PHE A 96 -30.37 9.42 22.12
C PHE A 96 -29.80 8.98 20.77
N HIS A 97 -30.58 8.15 20.06
CA HIS A 97 -30.50 7.85 18.61
C HIS A 97 -29.09 7.55 18.06
N VAL A 98 -28.58 6.35 18.34
CA VAL A 98 -27.59 5.73 17.45
C VAL A 98 -28.35 5.26 16.21
N VAL A 99 -28.32 6.09 15.16
CA VAL A 99 -28.69 5.62 13.82
C VAL A 99 -27.70 4.53 13.49
N LYS A 100 -28.15 3.28 13.44
CA LYS A 100 -27.41 2.18 12.81
C LYS A 100 -27.29 2.53 11.32
N LYS A 101 -26.34 3.39 10.95
CA LYS A 101 -26.00 3.56 9.56
C LYS A 101 -25.22 2.31 9.20
N GLU A 102 -25.88 1.37 8.53
CA GLU A 102 -25.15 0.35 7.77
C GLU A 102 -24.15 1.11 6.90
N PRO A 103 -22.90 0.61 6.77
CA PRO A 103 -21.92 1.29 5.94
C PRO A 103 -22.54 1.46 4.57
N GLU A 104 -22.52 2.68 4.05
CA GLU A 104 -22.83 2.83 2.64
C GLU A 104 -21.74 2.07 1.88
N ALA A 105 -22.09 1.47 0.74
CA ALA A 105 -21.13 0.67 -0.02
C ALA A 105 -19.81 1.43 -0.28
N ASP A 106 -19.91 2.76 -0.36
CA ASP A 106 -18.81 3.70 -0.53
C ASP A 106 -17.84 3.76 0.68
N ASP A 107 -18.31 3.56 1.92
CA ASP A 107 -17.47 3.55 3.13
C ASP A 107 -16.53 2.33 3.19
N LEU A 108 -16.81 1.30 2.37
CA LEU A 108 -16.01 0.07 2.25
C LEU A 108 -15.14 0.06 0.99
N LEU A 109 -15.20 1.12 0.16
CA LEU A 109 -14.37 1.24 -1.04
C LEU A 109 -12.98 1.73 -0.65
N VAL A 110 -11.96 1.00 -1.10
CA VAL A 110 -10.56 1.40 -0.93
C VAL A 110 -10.26 2.53 -1.92
N GLY A 111 -10.05 3.73 -1.38
CA GLY A 111 -9.68 4.90 -2.16
C GLY A 111 -8.17 4.99 -2.44
N ALA A 112 -7.78 5.99 -3.24
CA ALA A 112 -6.37 6.30 -3.45
C ALA A 112 -5.66 6.72 -2.15
N ASP A 113 -6.37 7.41 -1.26
CA ASP A 113 -5.85 7.86 0.04
C ASP A 113 -5.57 6.70 1.01
N ASP A 114 -6.25 5.57 0.86
CA ASP A 114 -5.95 4.33 1.60
C ASP A 114 -4.82 3.55 0.94
N LEU A 115 -4.85 3.49 -0.40
CA LEU A 115 -3.96 2.65 -1.20
C LEU A 115 -2.54 3.22 -1.28
N LEU A 116 -2.38 4.51 -1.53
CA LEU A 116 -1.07 5.15 -1.77
C LEU A 116 -0.11 5.00 -0.58
N PRO A 117 -0.52 5.25 0.68
CA PRO A 117 0.36 5.06 1.82
C PRO A 117 0.88 3.62 1.97
N VAL A 118 0.02 2.63 1.71
CA VAL A 118 0.37 1.20 1.80
C VAL A 118 1.28 0.80 0.65
N LEU A 119 1.05 1.34 -0.55
CA LEU A 119 1.97 1.16 -1.67
C LEU A 119 3.34 1.80 -1.36
N CYS A 120 3.40 3.02 -0.82
CA CYS A 120 4.66 3.62 -0.37
C CYS A 120 5.41 2.72 0.62
N TYR A 121 4.72 2.14 1.59
CA TYR A 121 5.30 1.17 2.51
C TYR A 121 5.85 -0.06 1.76
N THR A 122 5.05 -0.70 0.92
CA THR A 122 5.48 -1.94 0.22
C THR A 122 6.64 -1.69 -0.74
N PHE A 123 6.70 -0.53 -1.41
CA PHE A 123 7.84 -0.12 -2.23
C PHE A 123 9.11 0.11 -1.38
N VAL A 124 9.00 0.80 -0.24
CA VAL A 124 10.15 0.95 0.66
C VAL A 124 10.65 -0.41 1.12
N GLN A 125 9.78 -1.33 1.56
CA GLN A 125 10.23 -2.67 1.99
C GLN A 125 10.79 -3.51 0.83
N ALA A 126 10.30 -3.31 -0.39
CA ALA A 126 10.79 -4.03 -1.56
C ALA A 126 12.21 -3.61 -1.96
N PHE A 127 12.52 -2.32 -1.88
CA PHE A 127 13.72 -1.74 -2.51
C PHE A 127 14.71 -1.07 -1.54
N ALA A 128 14.39 -0.89 -0.25
CA ALA A 128 15.29 -0.22 0.70
C ALA A 128 16.48 -1.07 1.16
N ASP A 129 16.51 -2.38 0.88
CA ASP A 129 17.55 -3.29 1.37
C ASP A 129 18.91 -3.17 0.66
N GLY A 130 19.10 -2.21 -0.25
CA GLY A 130 20.37 -2.03 -0.98
C GLY A 130 20.76 -3.23 -1.87
N MET A 131 19.96 -4.30 -1.87
CA MET A 131 20.11 -5.52 -2.67
C MET A 131 19.39 -5.43 -4.03
N SER A 132 18.79 -4.28 -4.34
CA SER A 132 18.15 -4.05 -5.63
C SER A 132 18.91 -2.92 -6.30
N ASP A 133 19.69 -3.22 -7.33
CA ASP A 133 20.32 -2.24 -8.24
C ASP A 133 19.27 -1.43 -9.06
N VAL A 134 18.03 -1.42 -8.58
CA VAL A 134 16.85 -0.90 -9.23
C VAL A 134 16.69 0.56 -8.86
N CYS A 135 17.04 1.41 -9.80
CA CYS A 135 16.75 2.83 -9.73
C CYS A 135 15.30 3.07 -10.11
N LEU A 136 14.39 3.15 -9.12
CA LEU A 136 12.95 3.40 -9.38
C LEU A 136 12.66 4.61 -10.29
N PRO A 137 13.36 5.76 -10.18
CA PRO A 137 13.23 6.85 -11.16
C PRO A 137 13.55 6.43 -12.60
N ALA A 138 14.57 5.59 -12.79
CA ALA A 138 14.91 5.07 -14.11
C ALA A 138 13.84 4.09 -14.64
N GLU A 139 13.21 3.33 -13.75
CA GLU A 139 12.10 2.45 -14.10
C GLU A 139 10.87 3.21 -14.57
N VAL A 140 10.54 4.33 -13.92
CA VAL A 140 9.47 5.24 -14.38
C VAL A 140 9.79 5.77 -15.78
N ALA A 141 10.99 6.34 -15.97
CA ALA A 141 11.40 6.87 -17.27
C ALA A 141 11.40 5.79 -18.36
N PHE A 142 11.83 4.56 -18.04
CA PHE A 142 11.79 3.43 -18.95
C PHE A 142 10.36 3.11 -19.38
N LEU A 143 9.41 3.05 -18.44
CA LEU A 143 8.01 2.77 -18.74
C LEU A 143 7.35 3.89 -19.56
N GLU A 144 7.67 5.15 -19.29
CA GLU A 144 7.18 6.30 -20.06
C GLU A 144 7.66 6.28 -21.52
N VAL A 145 8.92 5.91 -21.75
CA VAL A 145 9.53 5.93 -23.08
C VAL A 145 9.19 4.70 -23.91
N PHE A 146 9.14 3.52 -23.29
CA PHE A 146 9.07 2.25 -24.01
C PHE A 146 7.69 1.56 -23.97
N THR A 147 6.69 2.15 -23.30
CA THR A 147 5.30 1.67 -23.38
C THR A 147 4.55 2.44 -24.45
N ASN A 148 3.77 1.74 -25.28
CA ASN A 148 2.94 2.40 -26.29
C ASN A 148 1.86 3.27 -25.59
N GLU A 149 1.66 4.51 -26.07
CA GLU A 149 0.66 5.43 -25.51
C GLU A 149 -0.75 4.83 -25.45
N GLU A 150 -1.16 4.07 -26.46
CA GLU A 150 -2.46 3.39 -26.48
C GLU A 150 -2.58 2.34 -25.36
N GLN A 151 -1.45 1.74 -24.96
CA GLN A 151 -1.40 0.79 -23.86
C GLN A 151 -1.37 1.47 -22.49
N LEU A 152 -1.04 2.77 -22.42
CA LEU A 152 -1.07 3.55 -21.19
C LEU A 152 -2.46 4.16 -20.90
N LEU A 153 -3.49 3.80 -21.67
CA LEU A 153 -4.87 4.16 -21.36
C LEU A 153 -5.44 3.25 -20.27
N GLY A 154 -6.30 3.81 -19.41
CA GLY A 154 -6.96 3.08 -18.31
C GLY A 154 -5.99 2.63 -17.21
N ASP A 155 -6.11 1.38 -16.78
CA ASP A 155 -5.41 0.84 -15.61
C ASP A 155 -3.88 0.92 -15.71
N ALA A 156 -3.33 0.75 -16.92
CA ALA A 156 -1.89 0.80 -17.13
C ALA A 156 -1.32 2.20 -16.88
N GLY A 157 -2.00 3.24 -17.39
CA GLY A 157 -1.67 4.63 -17.10
C GLY A 157 -1.83 4.96 -15.62
N TYR A 158 -2.90 4.46 -15.00
CA TYR A 158 -3.10 4.60 -13.55
C TYR A 158 -1.95 3.97 -12.74
N CYS A 159 -1.48 2.78 -13.12
CA CYS A 159 -0.33 2.12 -12.48
C CYS A 159 0.96 2.95 -12.62
N LEU A 160 1.23 3.49 -13.82
CA LEU A 160 2.41 4.31 -14.06
C LEU A 160 2.35 5.66 -13.33
N ALA A 161 1.19 6.32 -13.33
CA ALA A 161 0.97 7.54 -12.56
C ALA A 161 1.13 7.30 -11.05
N THR A 162 0.65 6.15 -10.55
CA THR A 162 0.81 5.75 -9.15
C THR A 162 2.27 5.48 -8.80
N LEU A 163 3.00 4.74 -9.63
CA LEU A 163 4.43 4.51 -9.44
C LEU A 163 5.20 5.84 -9.41
N SER A 164 4.90 6.74 -10.35
CA SER A 164 5.52 8.07 -10.43
C SER A 164 5.23 8.90 -9.18
N THR A 165 4.00 8.83 -8.67
CA THR A 165 3.59 9.49 -7.41
C THR A 165 4.37 8.94 -6.22
N ILE A 166 4.52 7.63 -6.11
CA ILE A 166 5.30 6.97 -5.04
C ILE A 166 6.77 7.38 -5.12
N VAL A 167 7.37 7.29 -6.31
CA VAL A 167 8.78 7.67 -6.53
C VAL A 167 9.01 9.13 -6.16
N ASN A 168 8.09 10.02 -6.55
CA ASN A 168 8.16 11.42 -6.15
C ASN A 168 8.02 11.57 -4.64
N ALA A 169 6.98 11.03 -4.01
CA ALA A 169 6.76 11.13 -2.56
C ALA A 169 7.95 10.62 -1.72
N LEU A 170 8.64 9.59 -2.21
CA LEU A 170 9.83 9.02 -1.56
C LEU A 170 11.12 9.82 -1.85
N ASN A 171 11.15 10.65 -2.89
CA ASN A 171 12.30 11.47 -3.26
C ASN A 171 12.19 12.92 -2.80
N THR A 172 10.99 13.52 -2.73
CA THR A 172 10.79 14.83 -2.14
C THR A 172 10.79 14.72 -0.62
N SER A 173 11.61 15.52 0.05
CA SER A 173 11.41 15.83 1.46
C SER A 173 10.13 16.67 1.58
N PHE A 174 9.02 16.09 2.03
CA PHE A 174 7.89 16.91 2.46
C PHE A 174 8.31 17.63 3.74
N ILE A 175 8.29 18.96 3.66
CA ILE A 175 8.63 19.96 4.68
C ILE A 175 7.84 19.72 5.96
#